data_AF-A0A1W0WFB8-F1
#
_entry.id   AF-A0A1W0WFB8-F1
#
_cell.length_a   1.000
_cell.length_b   1.000
_cell.length_c   1.000
_cell.angle_alpha   90.00
_cell.angle_beta   90.00
_cell.angle_gamma   90.00
#
_symmetry.space_group_name_H-M   'P 1'
#
loop_
_entity.id
_entity.type
_entity.pdbx_description
1 polymer ?
#
loop_
_entity_poly.entity_id
_entity_poly.type
_entity_poly.pdbx_seq_one_letter_code
_entity_poly.pdbx_strand_id
1 'polypeptide(L)'
;MASFALTMGGKLLLKSFCNFRSTATLFPFFGLVTPSKMVFQISHQAVLFHTSSRRYSLMEFFDDKKNWGAKEVRSGRSWSKDELRIKSNIDLHKLWFVLYKEKNMLLTMEEECERVIEPFPNPERRYRVEESMTRLQEVIKERDRAVKLLQVGITGEPPSRECYGLTGQRYRYIYQEHLMPYWRNPRHFKRRYTQEKPLGMMRKFILLMQEKKRKERWSAIKKEQAKIHAAANEYPDHPFWLQEEREISQLRLKDVYHTKMSD
;
A
#
# COMPACT_ATOMS: atom_id res chain seq x y z
N MET A 1 10.75 -55.09 -52.07
CA MET A 1 11.05 -56.18 -51.12
C MET A 1 10.33 -55.90 -49.81
N ALA A 2 9.46 -56.84 -49.40
CA ALA A 2 8.81 -57.03 -48.08
C ALA A 2 8.34 -55.77 -47.32
N SER A 3 7.05 -55.37 -47.29
CA SER A 3 5.88 -56.03 -46.68
C SER A 3 6.16 -56.71 -45.33
N PHE A 4 5.62 -56.16 -44.24
CA PHE A 4 4.92 -56.93 -43.21
C PHE A 4 3.92 -56.02 -42.47
N ALA A 5 2.65 -56.20 -42.79
CA ALA A 5 1.53 -55.87 -41.94
C ALA A 5 1.32 -57.04 -40.96
N LEU A 6 0.92 -56.75 -39.72
CA LEU A 6 0.22 -57.73 -38.88
C LEU A 6 -0.86 -57.00 -38.08
N THR A 7 -2.06 -57.23 -38.55
CA THR A 7 -3.37 -57.03 -37.93
C THR A 7 -3.63 -58.05 -36.82
N MET A 8 -4.81 -57.92 -36.20
CA MET A 8 -5.53 -58.81 -35.25
C MET A 8 -5.40 -58.33 -33.79
N GLY A 9 -6.46 -58.10 -33.02
CA GLY A 9 -7.90 -58.35 -33.20
C GLY A 9 -8.53 -58.80 -31.87
N GLY A 10 -9.78 -58.38 -31.60
CA GLY A 10 -10.68 -58.89 -30.53
C GLY A 10 -10.71 -58.00 -29.27
N LYS A 11 -11.76 -57.23 -28.92
CA LYS A 11 -13.23 -57.43 -28.73
C LYS A 11 -13.62 -58.39 -27.59
N LEU A 12 -14.68 -57.96 -26.87
CA LEU A 12 -15.60 -58.65 -25.93
C LEU A 12 -15.16 -58.61 -24.46
N LEU A 13 -15.97 -58.38 -23.41
CA LEU A 13 -17.42 -58.22 -23.14
C LEU A 13 -17.51 -57.37 -21.83
N LEU A 14 -18.38 -56.37 -21.70
CA LEU A 14 -19.80 -56.40 -21.29
C LEU A 14 -20.10 -56.78 -19.81
N LYS A 15 -20.81 -55.85 -19.17
CA LYS A 15 -21.79 -55.96 -18.06
C LYS A 15 -21.26 -56.02 -16.62
N SER A 16 -21.62 -54.99 -15.86
CA SER A 16 -22.36 -55.18 -14.60
C SER A 16 -22.98 -53.86 -14.13
N PHE A 17 -24.29 -53.75 -14.35
CA PHE A 17 -25.21 -52.86 -13.65
C PHE A 17 -25.32 -53.30 -12.18
N CYS A 18 -25.39 -52.36 -11.24
CA CYS A 18 -26.13 -52.57 -9.99
C CYS A 18 -26.96 -51.33 -9.69
N ASN A 19 -28.25 -51.48 -10.01
CA ASN A 19 -29.35 -50.63 -9.60
C ASN A 19 -29.51 -50.69 -8.08
N PHE A 20 -29.47 -49.55 -7.39
CA PHE A 20 -29.99 -49.47 -6.03
C PHE A 20 -31.49 -49.16 -6.12
N ARG A 21 -32.30 -50.22 -6.06
CA ARG A 21 -33.75 -50.15 -6.13
C ARG A 21 -34.31 -49.96 -4.72
N SER A 22 -35.09 -48.90 -4.62
CA SER A 22 -36.08 -48.57 -3.59
C SER A 22 -36.85 -49.79 -3.06
N THR A 23 -36.98 -49.87 -1.73
CA THR A 23 -38.04 -50.63 -1.06
C THR A 23 -38.91 -49.66 -0.29
N ALA A 24 -40.11 -49.44 -0.82
CA ALA A 24 -41.23 -48.83 -0.12
C ALA A 24 -41.78 -49.82 0.91
N THR A 25 -42.02 -49.35 2.13
CA THR A 25 -43.01 -49.93 3.05
C THR A 25 -43.99 -48.84 3.43
N LEU A 26 -45.27 -49.23 3.42
CA LEU A 26 -46.44 -48.39 3.48
C LEU A 26 -47.03 -48.35 4.90
N PHE A 27 -47.54 -47.15 5.23
CA PHE A 27 -48.65 -46.81 6.14
C PHE A 27 -48.45 -46.75 7.68
N PRO A 28 -49.30 -45.98 8.42
CA PRO A 28 -50.04 -44.76 8.02
C PRO A 28 -50.11 -43.63 9.09
N PHE A 29 -50.68 -42.49 8.65
CA PHE A 29 -51.59 -41.60 9.38
C PHE A 29 -51.13 -40.60 10.49
N PHE A 30 -51.65 -39.38 10.30
CA PHE A 30 -51.89 -38.25 11.21
C PHE A 30 -50.75 -37.29 11.56
N GLY A 31 -50.89 -36.06 11.04
CA GLY A 31 -50.17 -34.88 11.52
C GLY A 31 -50.09 -33.77 10.47
N LEU A 32 -51.19 -33.08 10.21
CA LEU A 32 -51.17 -31.76 9.54
C LEU A 32 -50.36 -30.80 10.42
N VAL A 33 -49.09 -30.59 10.09
CA VAL A 33 -48.31 -29.46 10.63
C VAL A 33 -48.11 -28.47 9.49
N THR A 34 -48.88 -27.39 9.55
CA THR A 34 -48.71 -26.23 8.67
C THR A 34 -47.30 -25.68 8.83
N PRO A 35 -46.55 -25.35 7.75
CA PRO A 35 -45.32 -24.60 7.90
C PRO A 35 -45.70 -23.17 8.25
N SER A 36 -45.59 -22.84 9.53
CA SER A 36 -45.61 -21.46 10.01
C SER A 36 -44.54 -20.71 9.23
N LYS A 37 -44.96 -19.74 8.41
CA LYS A 37 -44.06 -18.82 7.72
C LYS A 37 -43.31 -18.04 8.79
N MET A 38 -42.14 -18.54 9.19
CA MET A 38 -41.19 -17.77 9.96
C MET A 38 -40.57 -16.77 8.98
N VAL A 39 -41.28 -15.67 8.76
CA VAL A 39 -40.74 -14.50 8.09
C VAL A 39 -39.66 -13.96 9.02
N PHE A 40 -38.41 -14.38 8.79
CA PHE A 40 -37.27 -13.66 9.32
C PHE A 40 -37.30 -12.29 8.66
N GLN A 41 -37.94 -11.35 9.34
CA GLN A 41 -37.90 -9.96 8.98
C GLN A 41 -36.49 -9.48 9.26
N ILE A 42 -35.61 -9.61 8.25
CA ILE A 42 -34.32 -8.94 8.24
C ILE A 42 -34.68 -7.46 8.23
N SER A 43 -34.70 -6.85 9.42
CA SER A 43 -34.68 -5.42 9.55
C SER A 43 -33.35 -4.96 9.00
N HIS A 44 -33.29 -4.74 7.69
CA HIS A 44 -32.28 -3.89 7.09
C HIS A 44 -32.54 -2.49 7.63
N GLN A 45 -32.04 -2.22 8.84
CA GLN A 45 -31.79 -0.85 9.24
C GLN A 45 -30.78 -0.34 8.22
N ALA A 46 -31.29 0.40 7.23
CA ALA A 46 -30.48 1.13 6.29
C ALA A 46 -29.73 2.18 7.12
N VAL A 47 -28.54 1.82 7.59
CA VAL A 47 -27.64 2.76 8.25
C VAL A 47 -27.30 3.80 7.18
N LEU A 48 -27.90 4.98 7.28
CA LEU A 48 -27.53 6.11 6.46
C LEU A 48 -26.06 6.42 6.74
N PHE A 49 -25.17 5.99 5.84
CA PHE A 49 -23.72 6.24 5.90
C PHE A 49 -23.34 7.73 5.77
N HIS A 50 -24.29 8.65 5.91
CA HIS A 50 -24.18 10.04 5.48
C HIS A 50 -24.37 10.92 6.71
N THR A 51 -23.34 11.64 7.13
CA THR A 51 -23.41 12.61 8.24
C THR A 51 -23.59 14.05 7.77
N SER A 52 -23.49 14.32 6.46
CA SER A 52 -23.69 15.65 5.89
C SER A 52 -25.03 15.76 5.16
N SER A 53 -25.76 16.86 5.41
CA SER A 53 -26.87 17.32 4.57
C SER A 53 -26.44 17.35 3.10
N ARG A 54 -27.25 16.79 2.19
CA ARG A 54 -26.99 16.85 0.75
C ARG A 54 -27.12 18.30 0.28
N ARG A 55 -26.01 19.02 0.16
CA ARG A 55 -25.99 20.27 -0.60
C ARG A 55 -25.64 19.93 -2.04
N TYR A 56 -26.65 19.99 -2.91
CA TYR A 56 -26.50 19.76 -4.35
C TYR A 56 -25.81 20.93 -5.07
N SER A 57 -24.85 21.60 -4.42
CA SER A 57 -24.32 22.87 -4.91
C SER A 57 -22.82 22.79 -5.08
N LEU A 58 -22.34 23.30 -6.22
CA LEU A 58 -20.93 23.52 -6.52
C LEU A 58 -20.22 24.41 -5.49
N MET A 59 -20.99 25.06 -4.62
CA MET A 59 -20.48 25.88 -3.52
C MET A 59 -19.63 25.09 -2.50
N GLU A 60 -19.70 23.74 -2.48
CA GLU A 60 -18.80 22.94 -1.62
C GLU A 60 -17.33 22.95 -2.11
N PHE A 61 -17.06 23.36 -3.35
CA PHE A 61 -15.69 23.50 -3.87
C PHE A 61 -15.04 24.84 -3.50
N PHE A 62 -15.77 25.74 -2.85
CA PHE A 62 -15.27 27.03 -2.44
C PHE A 62 -15.36 27.15 -0.92
N ASP A 63 -14.44 27.90 -0.32
CA ASP A 63 -14.52 28.22 1.11
C ASP A 63 -15.76 29.10 1.37
N ASP A 64 -16.16 29.17 2.63
CA ASP A 64 -17.25 30.03 3.08
C ASP A 64 -17.05 31.45 2.54
N LYS A 65 -18.14 32.05 2.04
CA LYS A 65 -18.13 33.41 1.46
C LYS A 65 -17.57 34.48 2.40
N LYS A 66 -17.56 34.21 3.71
CA LYS A 66 -17.00 35.09 4.75
C LYS A 66 -15.47 35.13 4.75
N ASN A 67 -14.83 34.07 4.26
CA ASN A 67 -13.38 33.89 4.25
C ASN A 67 -12.74 34.42 2.95
N TRP A 68 -13.55 34.88 1.98
CA TRP A 68 -13.06 35.41 0.71
C TRP A 68 -12.32 36.73 0.94
N GLY A 69 -11.08 36.82 0.44
CA GLY A 69 -10.20 37.99 0.63
C GLY A 69 -9.58 38.11 2.02
N ALA A 70 -9.83 37.16 2.93
CA ALA A 70 -9.14 37.13 4.21
C ALA A 70 -7.67 36.70 4.03
N LYS A 71 -6.73 37.45 4.60
CA LYS A 71 -5.29 37.14 4.53
C LYS A 71 -4.90 35.90 5.31
N GLU A 72 -5.59 35.63 6.42
CA GLU A 72 -5.31 34.49 7.29
C GLU A 72 -6.62 33.81 7.70
N VAL A 73 -6.75 32.52 7.38
CA VAL A 73 -7.87 31.69 7.82
C VAL A 73 -7.38 30.79 8.95
N ARG A 74 -8.00 30.91 10.13
CA ARG A 74 -7.68 30.06 11.29
C ARG A 74 -8.05 28.62 11.01
N SER A 75 -7.06 27.73 11.04
CA SER A 75 -7.25 26.29 10.83
C SER A 75 -6.74 25.49 12.04
N GLY A 76 -7.41 24.37 12.31
CA GLY A 76 -7.06 23.49 13.43
C GLY A 76 -5.81 22.64 13.20
N ARG A 77 -5.52 21.78 14.17
CA ARG A 77 -4.46 20.76 14.13
C ARG A 77 -4.87 19.57 13.24
N SER A 78 -3.89 18.84 12.71
CA SER A 78 -4.08 17.57 12.00
C SER A 78 -4.46 16.41 12.93
N TRP A 79 -5.26 15.46 12.43
CA TRP A 79 -5.71 14.29 13.20
C TRP A 79 -4.53 13.41 13.65
N SER A 80 -4.49 13.04 14.94
CA SER A 80 -3.47 12.12 15.46
C SER A 80 -3.81 10.66 15.18
N LYS A 81 -2.80 9.79 15.04
CA LYS A 81 -3.03 8.35 14.85
C LYS A 81 -3.78 7.72 16.02
N ASP A 82 -3.49 8.16 17.24
CA ASP A 82 -4.13 7.60 18.44
C ASP A 82 -5.61 7.97 18.55
N GLU A 83 -5.98 9.18 18.15
CA GLU A 83 -7.38 9.62 18.07
C GLU A 83 -8.15 8.79 17.04
N LEU A 84 -7.53 8.54 15.88
CA LEU A 84 -8.14 7.76 14.79
C LEU A 84 -8.30 6.27 15.16
N ARG A 85 -7.40 5.72 15.98
CA ARG A 85 -7.47 4.33 16.47
C ARG A 85 -8.69 4.08 17.37
N ILE A 86 -9.16 5.10 18.08
CA ILE A 86 -10.34 4.99 18.97
C ILE A 86 -11.65 5.00 18.15
N LYS A 87 -11.65 5.54 16.92
CA LYS A 87 -12.86 5.69 16.10
C LYS A 87 -13.26 4.39 15.38
N SER A 88 -14.57 4.24 15.17
CA SER A 88 -15.14 3.13 14.39
C SER A 88 -14.78 3.23 12.90
N ASN A 89 -14.76 2.10 12.17
CA ASN A 89 -14.49 2.09 10.72
C ASN A 89 -15.53 2.91 9.93
N ILE A 90 -16.78 2.94 10.39
CA ILE A 90 -17.86 3.72 9.77
C ILE A 90 -17.57 5.22 9.89
N ASP A 91 -17.10 5.67 11.06
CA ASP A 91 -16.77 7.07 11.29
C ASP A 91 -15.49 7.48 10.55
N LEU A 92 -14.49 6.60 10.47
CA LEU A 92 -13.30 6.84 9.65
C LEU A 92 -13.65 6.99 8.17
N HIS A 93 -14.57 6.17 7.65
CA HIS A 93 -15.05 6.28 6.27
C HIS A 93 -15.77 7.62 6.03
N LYS A 94 -16.62 8.05 6.97
CA LYS A 94 -17.27 9.37 6.89
C LYS A 94 -16.25 10.51 6.95
N LEU A 95 -15.29 10.42 7.88
CA LEU A 95 -14.23 11.40 8.04
C LEU A 95 -13.37 11.52 6.78
N TRP A 96 -13.08 10.41 6.11
CA TRP A 96 -12.36 10.42 4.84
C TRP A 96 -13.03 11.33 3.81
N PHE A 97 -14.35 11.25 3.65
CA PHE A 97 -15.08 12.12 2.73
C PHE A 97 -15.11 13.58 3.15
N VAL A 98 -15.20 13.87 4.44
CA VAL A 98 -15.10 15.25 4.95
C VAL A 98 -13.74 15.84 4.60
N LEU A 99 -12.64 15.12 4.87
CA LEU A 99 -11.28 15.55 4.53
C LEU A 99 -11.06 15.63 3.01
N TYR A 100 -11.66 14.72 2.25
CA TYR A 100 -11.54 14.71 0.79
C TYR A 100 -12.22 15.93 0.15
N LYS A 101 -13.40 16.32 0.64
CA LYS A 101 -14.09 17.54 0.19
C LYS A 101 -13.28 18.80 0.50
N GLU A 102 -12.77 18.87 1.73
CA GLU A 102 -11.86 19.95 2.15
C GLU A 102 -10.61 20.02 1.26
N LYS A 103 -9.96 18.88 0.98
CA LYS A 103 -8.81 18.82 0.07
C LYS A 103 -9.16 19.36 -1.31
N ASN A 104 -10.29 18.96 -1.89
CA ASN A 104 -10.71 19.42 -3.21
C ASN A 104 -10.99 20.93 -3.24
N MET A 105 -11.60 21.46 -2.18
CA MET A 105 -11.83 22.89 -2.01
C MET A 105 -10.51 23.69 -1.90
N LEU A 106 -9.50 23.14 -1.22
CA LEU A 106 -8.19 23.82 -1.12
C LEU A 106 -7.42 23.78 -2.44
N LEU A 107 -7.55 22.71 -3.22
CA LEU A 107 -6.91 22.59 -4.54
C LEU A 107 -7.52 23.55 -5.56
N THR A 108 -8.85 23.74 -5.56
CA THR A 108 -9.51 24.73 -6.41
C THR A 108 -9.09 26.15 -6.03
N MET A 109 -8.98 26.46 -4.75
CA MET A 109 -8.48 27.75 -4.30
C MET A 109 -7.02 28.00 -4.67
N GLU A 110 -6.16 26.98 -4.59
CA GLU A 110 -4.75 27.09 -4.96
C GLU A 110 -4.60 27.41 -6.45
N GLU A 111 -5.30 26.69 -7.31
CA GLU A 111 -5.30 26.95 -8.76
C GLU A 111 -5.80 28.37 -9.08
N GLU A 112 -6.83 28.83 -8.38
CA GLU A 112 -7.35 30.20 -8.54
C GLU A 112 -6.37 31.27 -8.06
N CYS A 113 -5.68 31.04 -6.92
CA CYS A 113 -4.61 31.92 -6.44
C CYS A 113 -3.44 31.97 -7.44
N GLU A 114 -3.03 30.82 -8.01
CA GLU A 114 -2.00 30.76 -9.04
C GLU A 114 -2.43 31.52 -10.31
N ARG A 115 -3.68 31.37 -10.74
CA ARG A 115 -4.24 32.08 -11.91
C ARG A 115 -4.25 33.60 -11.72
N VAL A 116 -4.62 34.06 -10.52
CA VAL A 116 -4.68 35.49 -10.17
C VAL A 116 -3.30 36.04 -9.76
N ILE A 117 -2.31 35.16 -9.56
CA ILE A 117 -0.96 35.49 -9.08
C ILE A 117 -1.04 36.13 -7.68
N GLU A 118 -1.89 35.57 -6.82
CA GLU A 118 -2.03 35.95 -5.41
C GLU A 118 -1.44 34.87 -4.49
N PRO A 119 -0.81 35.26 -3.37
CA PRO A 119 -0.31 34.29 -2.40
C PRO A 119 -1.48 33.57 -1.72
N PHE A 120 -1.34 32.26 -1.55
CA PHE A 120 -2.37 31.46 -0.89
C PHE A 120 -2.53 31.84 0.60
N PRO A 121 -3.75 32.14 1.10
CA PRO A 121 -3.94 32.66 2.46
C PRO A 121 -3.45 31.77 3.62
N ASN A 122 -3.44 30.43 3.45
CA ASN A 122 -2.93 29.51 4.48
C ASN A 122 -2.48 28.16 3.90
N PRO A 123 -1.26 28.06 3.33
CA PRO A 123 -0.81 26.85 2.62
C PRO A 123 -0.64 25.65 3.55
N GLU A 124 -0.43 25.89 4.85
CA GLU A 124 -0.31 24.84 5.85
C GLU A 124 -1.61 24.05 6.03
N ARG A 125 -2.78 24.67 5.81
CA ARG A 125 -4.08 24.00 5.92
C ARG A 125 -4.14 22.78 5.00
N ARG A 126 -3.64 22.90 3.77
CA ARG A 126 -3.55 21.79 2.81
C ARG A 126 -2.66 20.66 3.34
N TYR A 127 -1.47 21.01 3.82
CA TYR A 127 -0.54 20.03 4.38
C TYR A 127 -1.13 19.26 5.57
N ARG A 128 -1.81 19.95 6.50
CA ARG A 128 -2.47 19.32 7.66
C ARG A 128 -3.58 18.35 7.25
N VAL A 129 -4.33 18.68 6.20
CA VAL A 129 -5.38 17.80 5.64
C VAL A 129 -4.74 16.55 5.02
N GLU A 130 -3.70 16.72 4.20
CA GLU A 130 -2.98 15.59 3.58
C GLU A 130 -2.32 14.68 4.60
N GLU A 131 -1.73 15.26 5.65
CA GLU A 131 -1.16 14.52 6.76
C GLU A 131 -2.24 13.71 7.48
N SER A 132 -3.40 14.31 7.75
CA SER A 132 -4.55 13.62 8.36
C SER A 132 -5.05 12.46 7.48
N MET A 133 -5.13 12.66 6.16
CA MET A 133 -5.52 11.62 5.20
C MET A 133 -4.51 10.46 5.18
N THR A 134 -3.21 10.76 5.20
CA THR A 134 -2.14 9.74 5.22
C THR A 134 -2.21 8.92 6.50
N ARG A 135 -2.33 9.57 7.67
CA ARG A 135 -2.48 8.91 8.97
C ARG A 135 -3.74 8.04 9.03
N LEU A 136 -4.86 8.50 8.46
CA LEU A 136 -6.10 7.73 8.37
C LEU A 136 -5.89 6.46 7.53
N GLN A 137 -5.26 6.57 6.36
CA GLN A 137 -4.92 5.41 5.53
C GLN A 137 -3.98 4.42 6.24
N GLU A 138 -3.00 4.92 7.00
CA GLU A 138 -2.11 4.07 7.81
C GLU A 138 -2.90 3.27 8.85
N VAL A 139 -3.79 3.92 9.61
CA VAL A 139 -4.62 3.23 10.63
C VAL A 139 -5.52 2.16 9.99
N ILE A 140 -6.11 2.45 8.82
CA ILE A 140 -6.90 1.44 8.10
C ILE A 140 -6.03 0.28 7.63
N LYS A 141 -4.86 0.55 7.06
CA LYS A 141 -3.90 -0.50 6.64
C LYS A 141 -3.41 -1.34 7.83
N GLU A 142 -3.15 -0.73 8.98
CA GLU A 142 -2.79 -1.41 10.23
C GLU A 142 -3.88 -2.40 10.64
N ARG A 143 -5.15 -1.96 10.65
CA ARG A 143 -6.32 -2.79 10.97
C ARG A 143 -6.48 -3.94 9.98
N ASP A 144 -6.45 -3.66 8.68
CA ASP A 144 -6.59 -4.68 7.64
C ASP A 144 -5.47 -5.72 7.70
N ARG A 145 -4.23 -5.28 7.95
CA ARG A 145 -3.09 -6.17 8.13
C ARG A 145 -3.26 -7.08 9.34
N ALA A 146 -3.72 -6.54 10.47
CA ALA A 146 -3.95 -7.33 11.68
C ALA A 146 -5.02 -8.41 11.44
N VAL A 147 -6.14 -8.06 10.82
CA VAL A 147 -7.21 -9.01 10.49
C VAL A 147 -6.72 -10.12 9.55
N LYS A 148 -6.01 -9.77 8.47
CA LYS A 148 -5.48 -10.75 7.51
C LYS A 148 -4.41 -11.65 8.12
N LEU A 149 -3.57 -11.13 9.00
CA LEU A 149 -2.58 -11.94 9.73
C LEU A 149 -3.26 -12.95 10.66
N LEU A 150 -4.34 -12.58 11.34
CA LEU A 150 -5.08 -13.51 12.21
C LEU A 150 -5.87 -14.56 11.42
N GLN A 151 -6.48 -14.18 10.30
CA GLN A 151 -7.33 -15.08 9.51
C GLN A 151 -6.53 -16.03 8.61
N VAL A 152 -5.51 -15.51 7.91
CA VAL A 152 -4.79 -16.22 6.84
C VAL A 152 -3.31 -16.41 7.19
N GLY A 153 -2.76 -15.64 8.14
CA GLY A 153 -1.31 -15.62 8.43
C GLY A 153 -0.50 -14.78 7.44
N ILE A 154 -1.15 -14.01 6.57
CA ILE A 154 -0.49 -13.20 5.52
C ILE A 154 -0.77 -11.71 5.78
N THR A 155 0.21 -10.85 5.49
CA THR A 155 0.12 -9.39 5.74
C THR A 155 -0.90 -8.66 4.87
N GLY A 156 -1.28 -9.23 3.73
CA GLY A 156 -2.19 -8.61 2.77
C GLY A 156 -1.53 -7.65 1.78
N GLU A 157 -0.20 -7.56 1.77
CA GLU A 157 0.53 -6.92 0.67
C GLU A 157 0.35 -7.71 -0.63
N PRO A 158 0.37 -7.05 -1.81
CA PRO A 158 0.39 -7.76 -3.08
C PRO A 158 1.53 -8.77 -3.10
N PRO A 159 1.26 -10.03 -3.51
CA PRO A 159 2.32 -11.03 -3.55
C PRO A 159 3.39 -10.57 -4.53
N SER A 160 4.63 -10.93 -4.23
CA SER A 160 5.78 -10.46 -4.99
C SER A 160 6.88 -11.52 -5.05
N ARG A 161 7.69 -11.47 -6.10
CA ARG A 161 8.87 -12.32 -6.26
C ARG A 161 10.09 -11.47 -6.58
N GLU A 162 11.27 -11.87 -6.12
CA GLU A 162 12.52 -11.28 -6.57
C GLU A 162 12.86 -11.78 -7.97
N CYS A 163 13.14 -10.85 -8.88
CA CYS A 163 13.48 -11.13 -10.27
C CYS A 163 14.71 -10.33 -10.69
N TYR A 164 15.34 -10.76 -11.77
CA TYR A 164 16.46 -10.09 -12.40
C TYR A 164 16.05 -9.58 -13.78
N GLY A 165 16.30 -8.30 -14.05
CA GLY A 165 16.05 -7.71 -15.36
C GLY A 165 17.10 -8.12 -16.39
N LEU A 166 17.00 -7.59 -17.62
CA LEU A 166 17.98 -7.84 -18.68
C LEU A 166 19.41 -7.45 -18.27
N THR A 167 19.55 -6.40 -17.46
CA THR A 167 20.83 -5.91 -16.92
C THR A 167 21.30 -6.69 -15.68
N GLY A 168 20.58 -7.74 -15.29
CA GLY A 168 20.87 -8.53 -14.10
C GLY A 168 20.68 -7.78 -12.77
N GLN A 169 20.06 -6.59 -12.77
CA GLN A 169 19.70 -5.89 -11.56
C GLN A 169 18.51 -6.57 -10.88
N ARG A 170 18.59 -6.75 -9.55
CA ARG A 170 17.50 -7.29 -8.72
C ARG A 170 16.37 -6.27 -8.64
N TYR A 171 15.15 -6.71 -8.87
CA TYR A 171 13.95 -5.93 -8.59
C TYR A 171 12.84 -6.83 -8.03
N ARG A 172 11.97 -6.25 -7.21
CA ARG A 172 10.79 -6.93 -6.65
C ARG A 172 9.68 -6.86 -7.70
N TYR A 173 9.37 -7.97 -8.33
CA TYR A 173 8.24 -8.09 -9.24
C TYR A 173 6.95 -8.29 -8.45
N ILE A 174 6.03 -7.35 -8.58
CA ILE A 174 4.70 -7.42 -7.96
C ILE A 174 3.77 -8.16 -8.92
N TYR A 175 3.10 -9.20 -8.43
CA TYR A 175 2.14 -9.93 -9.25
C TYR A 175 0.94 -9.06 -9.58
N GLN A 176 0.44 -9.21 -10.79
CA GLN A 176 -0.76 -8.56 -11.28
C GLN A 176 -1.83 -9.63 -11.50
N GLU A 177 -3.08 -9.25 -11.32
CA GLU A 177 -4.22 -10.12 -11.63
C GLU A 177 -4.30 -10.35 -13.14
N HIS A 178 -4.56 -11.59 -13.52
CA HIS A 178 -4.66 -12.01 -14.92
C HIS A 178 -5.88 -12.92 -15.08
N LEU A 179 -6.62 -12.74 -16.18
CA LEU A 179 -7.80 -13.57 -16.49
C LEU A 179 -7.42 -15.01 -16.87
N MET A 180 -6.19 -15.23 -17.32
CA MET A 180 -5.70 -16.53 -17.75
C MET A 180 -4.39 -16.88 -17.04
N PRO A 181 -4.08 -18.18 -16.85
CA PRO A 181 -2.83 -18.61 -16.25
C PRO A 181 -1.59 -18.11 -17.00
N TYR A 182 -0.47 -18.01 -16.29
CA TYR A 182 0.74 -17.35 -16.80
C TYR A 182 1.29 -17.99 -18.08
N TRP A 183 1.22 -19.32 -18.21
CA TRP A 183 1.73 -20.06 -19.37
C TRP A 183 0.91 -19.84 -20.65
N ARG A 184 -0.35 -19.43 -20.52
CA ARG A 184 -1.21 -19.09 -21.67
C ARG A 184 -1.11 -17.61 -22.05
N ASN A 185 -0.61 -16.75 -21.14
CA ASN A 185 -0.57 -15.30 -21.31
C ASN A 185 0.62 -14.84 -22.19
N PRO A 186 0.40 -14.37 -23.43
CA PRO A 186 1.50 -13.94 -24.29
C PRO A 186 2.21 -12.69 -23.76
N ARG A 187 1.49 -11.81 -23.04
CA ARG A 187 2.09 -10.62 -22.42
C ARG A 187 3.04 -10.99 -21.29
N HIS A 188 2.74 -12.06 -20.55
CA HIS A 188 3.63 -12.55 -19.51
C HIS A 188 4.92 -13.12 -20.12
N PHE A 189 4.80 -13.92 -21.17
CA PHE A 189 5.95 -14.53 -21.85
C PHE A 189 6.86 -13.50 -22.54
N LYS A 190 6.31 -12.37 -23.00
CA LYS A 190 7.10 -11.25 -23.53
C LYS A 190 8.00 -10.58 -22.50
N ARG A 191 7.78 -10.80 -21.19
CA ARG A 191 8.61 -10.20 -20.14
C ARG A 191 9.91 -10.99 -20.01
N ARG A 192 11.04 -10.31 -20.19
CA ARG A 192 12.38 -10.90 -20.13
C ARG A 192 13.01 -10.74 -18.75
N TYR A 193 12.35 -11.29 -17.73
CA TYR A 193 12.96 -11.37 -16.40
C TYR A 193 13.34 -12.80 -16.10
N THR A 194 14.49 -12.98 -15.45
CA THR A 194 14.92 -14.29 -14.97
C THR A 194 14.69 -14.38 -13.47
N GLN A 195 14.28 -15.56 -13.01
CA GLN A 195 14.17 -15.85 -11.58
C GLN A 195 15.53 -16.23 -11.00
N GLU A 196 16.37 -16.82 -11.85
CA GLU A 196 17.71 -17.23 -11.50
C GLU A 196 18.68 -16.07 -11.47
N LYS A 197 19.69 -16.21 -10.61
CA LYS A 197 20.79 -15.27 -10.51
C LYS A 197 21.53 -15.21 -11.86
N PRO A 198 21.84 -14.02 -12.37
CA PRO A 198 22.61 -13.87 -13.59
C PRO A 198 23.99 -14.52 -13.43
N LEU A 199 24.41 -15.26 -14.45
CA LEU A 199 25.66 -16.00 -14.52
C LEU A 199 26.64 -15.32 -15.50
N GLY A 200 27.89 -15.81 -15.52
CA GLY A 200 28.91 -15.40 -16.48
C GLY A 200 29.21 -13.89 -16.49
N MET A 201 29.24 -13.31 -17.69
CA MET A 201 29.59 -11.90 -17.92
C MET A 201 28.68 -10.93 -17.15
N MET A 202 27.39 -11.25 -17.06
CA MET A 202 26.42 -10.42 -16.35
C MET A 202 26.72 -10.35 -14.85
N ARG A 203 27.11 -11.47 -14.23
CA ARG A 203 27.55 -11.50 -12.83
C ARG A 203 28.77 -10.63 -12.60
N LYS A 204 29.78 -10.73 -13.48
CA LYS A 204 30.99 -9.91 -13.42
C LYS A 204 30.66 -8.41 -13.50
N PHE A 205 29.77 -8.03 -14.43
CA PHE A 205 29.30 -6.65 -14.56
C PHE A 205 28.62 -6.14 -13.28
N ILE A 206 27.75 -6.94 -12.65
CA ILE A 206 27.09 -6.56 -11.40
C ILE A 206 28.10 -6.37 -10.27
N LEU A 207 29.09 -7.25 -10.16
CA LEU A 207 30.15 -7.14 -9.15
C LEU A 207 30.96 -5.86 -9.33
N LEU A 208 31.37 -5.53 -10.56
CA LEU A 208 32.07 -4.28 -10.87
C LEU A 208 31.22 -3.05 -10.55
N MET A 209 29.92 -3.09 -10.84
CA MET A 209 28.99 -2.01 -10.47
C MET A 209 28.89 -1.86 -8.94
N GLN A 210 28.86 -2.96 -8.19
CA GLN A 210 28.83 -2.94 -6.73
C GLN A 210 30.14 -2.42 -6.15
N GLU A 211 31.29 -2.79 -6.72
CA GLU A 211 32.60 -2.25 -6.34
C GLU A 211 32.66 -0.74 -6.57
N LYS A 212 32.18 -0.25 -7.71
CA LYS A 212 32.08 1.18 -7.99
C LYS A 212 31.23 1.90 -6.93
N LYS A 213 30.02 1.40 -6.66
CA LYS A 213 29.13 1.94 -5.60
C LYS A 213 29.78 1.90 -4.23
N ARG A 214 30.56 0.85 -3.93
CA ARG A 214 31.31 0.74 -2.68
C ARG A 214 32.37 1.83 -2.61
N LYS A 215 33.18 2.02 -3.65
CA LYS A 215 34.21 3.08 -3.73
C LYS A 215 33.60 4.48 -3.58
N GLU A 216 32.45 4.73 -4.20
CA GLU A 216 31.70 5.99 -4.06
C GLU A 216 31.25 6.21 -2.60
N ARG A 217 30.66 5.19 -1.96
CA ARG A 217 30.28 5.25 -0.54
C ARG A 217 31.49 5.53 0.36
N TRP A 218 32.59 4.82 0.16
CA TRP A 218 33.84 5.05 0.90
C TRP A 218 34.38 6.46 0.71
N SER A 219 34.34 6.98 -0.53
CA SER A 219 34.75 8.36 -0.82
C SER A 219 33.84 9.38 -0.14
N ALA A 220 32.52 9.15 -0.12
CA ALA A 220 31.57 10.02 0.58
C ALA A 220 31.82 10.03 2.09
N ILE A 221 32.00 8.87 2.72
CA ILE A 221 32.33 8.74 4.15
C ILE A 221 33.62 9.51 4.46
N LYS A 222 34.67 9.34 3.67
CA LYS A 222 35.93 10.09 3.85
C LYS A 222 35.73 11.60 3.76
N LYS A 223 34.90 12.07 2.82
CA LYS A 223 34.56 13.50 2.70
C LYS A 223 33.79 13.99 3.92
N GLU A 224 32.84 13.20 4.44
CA GLU A 224 32.13 13.55 5.68
C GLU A 224 33.08 13.61 6.87
N GLN A 225 33.96 12.62 7.03
CA GLN A 225 34.98 12.62 8.08
C GLN A 225 35.94 13.81 7.97
N ALA A 226 36.37 14.17 6.76
CA ALA A 226 37.21 15.34 6.54
C ALA A 226 36.50 16.64 6.95
N LYS A 227 35.18 16.74 6.70
CA LYS A 227 34.37 17.89 7.15
C LYS A 227 34.20 17.91 8.68
N ILE A 228 33.98 16.75 9.30
CA ILE A 228 33.93 16.61 10.77
C ILE A 228 35.27 17.05 11.38
N HIS A 229 36.39 16.58 10.83
CA HIS A 229 37.72 16.97 11.25
C HIS A 229 37.99 18.48 11.06
N ALA A 230 37.61 19.05 9.92
CA ALA A 230 37.71 20.49 9.70
C ALA A 230 36.87 21.28 10.72
N ALA A 231 35.66 20.80 11.02
CA ALA A 231 34.74 21.39 11.99
C ALA A 231 35.22 21.26 13.44
N ALA A 232 36.03 20.24 13.76
CA ALA A 232 36.69 20.07 15.05
C ALA A 232 37.85 21.06 15.20
N ASN A 233 38.64 21.26 14.14
CA ASN A 233 39.73 22.24 14.13
C ASN A 233 39.24 23.68 14.27
N GLU A 234 38.10 24.00 13.65
CA GLU A 234 37.50 25.34 13.71
C GLU A 234 36.94 25.68 15.12
N TYR A 235 36.45 24.67 15.84
CA TYR A 235 35.84 24.83 17.16
C TYR A 235 36.30 23.72 18.12
N PRO A 236 37.51 23.84 18.68
CA PRO A 236 38.10 22.80 19.53
C PRO A 236 37.40 22.68 20.89
N ASP A 237 36.94 23.79 21.48
CA ASP A 237 36.35 23.81 22.83
C ASP A 237 34.83 23.57 22.86
N HIS A 238 34.24 23.15 21.74
CA HIS A 238 32.80 22.96 21.63
C HIS A 238 32.33 21.74 22.47
N PRO A 239 31.28 21.87 23.30
CA PRO A 239 30.83 20.83 24.24
C PRO A 239 30.49 19.49 23.58
N PHE A 240 30.01 19.52 22.33
CA PHE A 240 29.81 18.34 21.48
C PHE A 240 31.01 17.36 21.45
N TRP A 241 32.25 17.87 21.38
CA TRP A 241 33.45 17.02 21.34
C TRP A 241 33.84 16.47 22.71
N LEU A 242 33.36 17.11 23.79
CA LEU A 242 33.63 16.73 25.18
C LEU A 242 32.60 15.70 25.70
N GLN A 243 31.43 15.58 25.06
CA GLN A 243 30.27 14.86 25.59
C GLN A 243 30.01 13.46 25.01
N GLU A 244 30.64 13.04 23.91
CA GLU A 244 30.31 11.75 23.28
C GLU A 244 31.43 10.70 23.39
N GLU A 245 31.14 9.61 24.11
CA GLU A 245 31.86 8.32 24.08
C GLU A 245 31.70 7.57 22.73
N ARG A 246 31.15 8.22 21.69
CA ARG A 246 30.95 7.62 20.37
C ARG A 246 32.23 7.72 19.55
N GLU A 247 32.62 6.62 18.92
CA GLU A 247 33.73 6.64 17.99
C GLU A 247 33.48 7.65 16.85
N ILE A 248 34.45 8.53 16.57
CA ILE A 248 34.42 9.52 15.49
C ILE A 248 34.07 8.88 14.12
N SER A 249 34.37 7.58 13.97
CA SER A 249 34.05 6.76 12.80
C SER A 249 32.55 6.65 12.51
N GLN A 250 31.69 6.82 13.52
CA GLN A 250 30.24 6.63 13.45
C GLN A 250 29.46 7.95 13.35
N LEU A 251 30.13 9.09 13.54
CA LEU A 251 29.50 10.41 13.51
C LEU A 251 29.21 10.86 12.08
N ARG A 252 28.03 11.46 11.84
CA ARG A 252 27.70 12.13 10.58
C ARG A 252 27.80 13.64 10.76
N LEU A 253 28.17 14.34 9.70
CA LEU A 253 28.35 15.80 9.71
C LEU A 253 27.13 16.57 10.23
N LYS A 254 25.92 16.11 9.90
CA LYS A 254 24.67 16.74 10.35
C LYS A 254 24.54 16.73 11.87
N ASP A 255 24.99 15.67 12.52
CA ASP A 255 24.91 15.52 13.98
C ASP A 255 25.89 16.49 14.69
N VAL A 256 27.02 16.80 14.05
CA VAL A 256 28.02 17.78 14.51
C VAL A 256 27.58 19.24 14.30
N TYR A 257 26.86 19.54 13.20
CA TYR A 257 26.47 20.91 12.88
C TYR A 257 25.11 21.31 13.46
N HIS A 258 24.17 20.37 13.66
CA HIS A 258 22.89 20.70 14.29
C HIS A 258 23.04 21.02 15.78
N THR A 259 23.97 20.39 16.48
CA THR A 259 24.33 20.72 17.88
C THR A 259 24.97 22.11 18.00
N LYS A 260 25.81 22.51 17.04
CA LYS A 260 26.41 23.86 16.98
C LYS A 260 25.44 25.03 16.85
N MET A 261 24.18 24.79 16.46
CA MET A 261 23.17 25.82 16.19
C MET A 261 21.99 25.77 17.17
N SER A 262 22.03 24.85 18.14
CA SER A 262 20.95 24.66 19.13
C SER A 262 21.30 25.16 20.54
N ASP A 263 22.54 25.62 20.74
CA ASP A 263 23.01 26.40 21.92
C ASP A 263 23.07 27.90 21.57
#